data_AF-A0A0A1TG24-F1
#
_entry.id   AF-A0A0A1TG24-F1
#
_cell.length_a   1.000
_cell.length_b   1.000
_cell.length_c   1.000
_cell.angle_alpha   90.00
_cell.angle_beta   90.00
_cell.angle_gamma   90.00
#
_symmetry.space_group_name_H-M   'P 1'
#
loop_
_entity.id
_entity.type
_entity.pdbx_description
1 polymer ?
#
loop_
_entity_poly.entity_id
_entity_poly.type
_entity_poly.pdbx_seq_one_letter_code
_entity_poly.pdbx_strand_id
1 'polypeptide(L)'
;MFNLQSLLAAALLGAASVAAAPQTTGASGAACNNSPSLCNRPYNTITHMGAHDAAFLRDASTQNSIAGNQYKNATVALDAGLRLLQAQVHKSDNALRLCHTSCKLLDAGPLQNWLAAINVWMAKNPNEVVTIILVNSDSASASELGAVFQRSGISKYGYTPAGSTATGNWPTLQTMINQNTRLVSYVTNAKYDSSVPYLLPEFNYVFETPFEVTSLDGFNCSLDRPKALGTSGASAVSQNYLSLVNHFKYQQLLAGVLVPDTDKLSIVNSPETSTTGNLGLHLKNCQSEWGARPNYVLVDFWNQENPLAAADALNGVSDFAGRKITTEATSKATEQFQGMAKGALLAFCAAALLIL
;
A
#
# COMPACT_ATOMS: atom_id res chain seq x y z
N MET A 1 -53.00 68.44 -46.15
CA MET A 1 -53.32 68.51 -44.71
C MET A 1 -52.91 67.18 -44.10
N PHE A 2 -51.90 67.21 -43.20
CA PHE A 2 -51.58 66.30 -42.07
C PHE A 2 -51.61 64.76 -42.30
N ASN A 3 -50.67 63.94 -41.83
CA ASN A 3 -49.53 64.15 -40.95
C ASN A 3 -48.57 62.95 -41.02
N LEU A 4 -47.30 63.23 -40.82
CA LEU A 4 -46.24 62.32 -40.40
C LEU A 4 -46.52 61.79 -38.98
N GLN A 5 -46.11 60.55 -38.64
CA GLN A 5 -45.86 59.94 -37.31
C GLN A 5 -46.36 58.48 -37.31
N SER A 6 -45.68 57.44 -36.82
CA SER A 6 -44.38 57.28 -36.17
C SER A 6 -44.00 55.80 -36.25
N LEU A 7 -42.69 55.54 -36.35
CA LEU A 7 -42.07 54.24 -36.14
C LEU A 7 -42.27 53.76 -34.70
N LEU A 8 -42.71 52.52 -34.52
CA LEU A 8 -42.40 51.71 -33.34
C LEU A 8 -42.32 50.23 -33.75
N ALA A 9 -41.12 49.80 -34.10
CA ALA A 9 -40.76 48.40 -34.12
C ALA A 9 -40.50 47.96 -32.68
N ALA A 10 -41.44 47.23 -32.08
CA ALA A 10 -41.24 46.57 -30.80
C ALA A 10 -40.39 45.30 -31.02
N ALA A 11 -39.07 45.43 -30.88
CA ALA A 11 -38.18 44.28 -30.76
C ALA A 11 -38.35 43.68 -29.36
N LEU A 12 -39.17 42.63 -29.25
CA LEU A 12 -39.23 41.79 -28.07
C LEU A 12 -37.96 40.93 -28.00
N LEU A 13 -36.95 41.43 -27.30
CA LEU A 13 -35.84 40.61 -26.78
C LEU A 13 -36.41 39.69 -25.70
N GLY A 14 -36.82 38.48 -26.11
CA GLY A 14 -37.05 37.39 -25.17
C GLY A 14 -35.73 37.01 -24.51
N ALA A 15 -35.51 37.47 -23.28
CA ALA A 15 -34.46 36.93 -22.44
C ALA A 15 -34.81 35.47 -22.11
N ALA A 16 -34.27 34.55 -22.89
CA ALA A 16 -34.22 33.15 -22.51
C ALA A 16 -33.36 33.07 -21.24
N SER A 17 -34.01 32.99 -20.09
CA SER A 17 -33.37 32.59 -18.85
C SER A 17 -32.93 31.15 -19.05
N VAL A 18 -31.64 30.99 -19.40
CA VAL A 18 -30.97 29.70 -19.26
C VAL A 18 -30.98 29.44 -17.75
N ALA A 19 -31.97 28.69 -17.29
CA ALA A 19 -31.94 28.09 -15.98
C ALA A 19 -30.70 27.20 -16.00
N ALA A 20 -29.60 27.72 -15.44
CA ALA A 20 -28.46 26.90 -15.12
C ALA A 20 -29.02 25.73 -14.30
N ALA A 21 -28.88 24.52 -14.85
CA ALA A 21 -29.13 23.32 -14.08
C ALA A 21 -28.38 23.48 -12.76
N PRO A 22 -28.99 23.13 -11.61
CA PRO A 22 -28.28 23.21 -10.36
C PRO A 22 -27.00 22.40 -10.56
N GLN A 23 -25.85 23.08 -10.59
CA GLN A 23 -24.61 22.40 -10.32
C GLN A 23 -24.82 21.83 -8.93
N THR A 24 -25.01 20.51 -8.89
CA THR A 24 -24.81 19.75 -7.68
C THR A 24 -23.37 20.03 -7.29
N THR A 25 -23.18 21.09 -6.51
CA THR A 25 -22.09 21.16 -5.56
C THR A 25 -22.26 19.86 -4.80
N GLY A 26 -21.42 18.87 -5.14
CA GLY A 26 -21.45 17.59 -4.48
C GLY A 26 -21.47 17.90 -3.00
N ALA A 27 -22.50 17.42 -2.31
CA ALA A 27 -22.47 17.33 -0.86
C ALA A 27 -21.05 16.90 -0.49
N SER A 28 -20.45 17.47 0.55
CA SER A 28 -19.12 17.14 1.04
C SER A 28 -19.04 15.63 1.34
N GLY A 29 -18.89 14.84 0.29
CA GLY A 29 -19.03 13.41 0.29
C GLY A 29 -17.85 12.90 1.06
N ALA A 30 -18.11 12.04 2.02
CA ALA A 30 -17.02 11.42 2.75
C ALA A 30 -16.08 10.77 1.73
N ALA A 31 -14.79 11.09 1.84
CA ALA A 31 -13.79 10.58 0.92
C ALA A 31 -13.68 9.05 1.05
N CYS A 32 -13.41 8.37 -0.07
CA CYS A 32 -13.05 6.96 -0.08
C CYS A 32 -11.55 6.85 -0.33
N ASN A 33 -10.78 6.23 0.56
CA ASN A 33 -9.33 6.10 0.40
C ASN A 33 -8.65 7.45 0.06
N ASN A 34 -8.94 8.47 0.86
CA ASN A 34 -8.38 9.83 0.81
C ASN A 34 -8.92 10.81 -0.25
N SER A 35 -9.84 10.42 -1.13
CA SER A 35 -10.43 11.36 -2.10
C SER A 35 -11.88 10.97 -2.48
N PRO A 36 -12.82 11.93 -2.55
CA PRO A 36 -14.16 11.67 -3.10
C PRO A 36 -14.12 11.13 -4.54
N SER A 37 -13.14 11.56 -5.35
CA SER A 37 -12.95 11.11 -6.73
C SER A 37 -12.60 9.62 -6.87
N LEU A 38 -12.28 8.92 -5.77
CA LEU A 38 -12.02 7.48 -5.77
C LEU A 38 -13.25 6.63 -5.46
N CYS A 39 -14.32 7.20 -4.89
CA CYS A 39 -15.47 6.41 -4.41
C CYS A 39 -16.12 5.55 -5.50
N ASN A 40 -16.30 6.12 -6.70
CA ASN A 40 -16.93 5.43 -7.84
C ASN A 40 -15.95 4.62 -8.70
N ARG A 41 -14.67 4.53 -8.32
CA ARG A 41 -13.68 3.78 -9.10
C ARG A 41 -13.63 2.31 -8.66
N PRO A 42 -13.58 1.36 -9.61
CA PRO A 42 -13.31 -0.04 -9.29
C PRO A 42 -12.00 -0.19 -8.52
N TYR A 43 -11.99 -1.04 -7.49
CA TYR A 43 -10.84 -1.23 -6.61
C TYR A 43 -9.55 -1.60 -7.35
N ASN A 44 -9.64 -2.40 -8.41
CA ASN A 44 -8.52 -2.80 -9.29
C ASN A 44 -8.04 -1.71 -10.26
N THR A 45 -8.62 -0.51 -10.22
CA THR A 45 -8.19 0.62 -11.05
C THR A 45 -7.50 1.71 -10.22
N ILE A 46 -7.19 1.41 -8.96
CA ILE A 46 -6.57 2.33 -8.00
C ILE A 46 -5.17 1.82 -7.69
N THR A 47 -4.21 2.74 -7.65
CA THR A 47 -2.87 2.51 -7.10
C THR A 47 -2.92 2.71 -5.58
N HIS A 48 -2.69 1.66 -4.83
CA HIS A 48 -2.66 1.65 -3.36
C HIS A 48 -1.21 1.70 -2.88
N MET A 49 -0.79 2.85 -2.35
CA MET A 49 0.50 2.98 -1.68
C MET A 49 0.48 2.23 -0.35
N GLY A 50 1.57 1.54 -0.04
CA GLY A 50 1.68 0.69 1.13
C GLY A 50 3.03 0.68 1.80
N ALA A 51 2.99 0.22 3.04
CA ALA A 51 4.16 0.04 3.88
C ALA A 51 4.64 -1.41 3.76
N HIS A 52 5.85 -1.60 3.24
CA HIS A 52 6.54 -2.87 3.30
C HIS A 52 6.78 -3.22 4.77
N ASP A 53 6.49 -4.46 5.15
CA ASP A 53 6.83 -4.96 6.49
C ASP A 53 6.36 -4.04 7.64
N ALA A 54 5.10 -3.58 7.53
CA ALA A 54 4.46 -2.53 8.32
C ALA A 54 4.35 -2.81 9.83
N ALA A 55 4.67 -4.02 10.27
CA ALA A 55 4.75 -4.41 11.67
C ALA A 55 6.14 -4.18 12.28
N PHE A 56 7.19 -4.10 11.45
CA PHE A 56 8.58 -4.14 11.88
C PHE A 56 9.14 -2.72 11.99
N LEU A 57 9.13 -2.21 13.22
CA LEU A 57 9.49 -0.83 13.49
C LEU A 57 10.98 -0.65 13.76
N ARG A 58 11.53 0.47 13.32
CA ARG A 58 12.83 1.00 13.75
C ARG A 58 12.58 2.20 14.65
N ASP A 59 12.29 1.94 15.92
CA ASP A 59 12.01 2.98 16.90
C ASP A 59 12.50 2.57 18.29
N ALA A 60 12.26 3.41 19.30
CA ALA A 60 12.68 3.14 20.66
C ALA A 60 12.12 1.81 21.24
N SER A 61 10.93 1.36 20.82
CA SER A 61 10.32 0.11 21.30
C SER A 61 11.06 -1.13 20.80
N THR A 62 11.76 -1.02 19.67
CA THR A 62 12.60 -2.07 19.09
C THR A 62 14.10 -1.80 19.26
N GLN A 63 14.47 -0.87 20.15
CA GLN A 63 15.85 -0.42 20.34
C GLN A 63 16.50 0.10 19.04
N ASN A 64 15.69 0.70 18.17
CA ASN A 64 16.06 1.14 16.83
C ASN A 64 16.67 0.01 15.98
N SER A 65 16.05 -1.18 16.02
CA SER A 65 16.52 -2.34 15.28
C SER A 65 16.79 -2.02 13.81
N ILE A 66 18.00 -2.32 13.35
CA ILE A 66 18.41 -2.14 11.94
C ILE A 66 17.64 -3.06 10.98
N ALA A 67 16.95 -4.08 11.51
CA ALA A 67 16.05 -4.93 10.75
C ALA A 67 14.65 -4.30 10.57
N GLY A 68 14.34 -3.18 11.25
CA GLY A 68 13.06 -2.49 11.09
C GLY A 68 12.94 -1.79 9.74
N ASN A 69 11.72 -1.79 9.21
CA ASN A 69 11.34 -1.27 7.89
C ASN A 69 10.58 0.05 7.96
N GLN A 70 9.98 0.38 9.10
CA GLN A 70 9.14 1.56 9.24
C GLN A 70 9.46 2.34 10.51
N TYR A 71 9.40 3.67 10.47
CA TYR A 71 9.50 4.51 11.68
C TYR A 71 8.17 4.64 12.42
N LYS A 72 7.06 4.36 11.76
CA LYS A 72 5.70 4.58 12.27
C LYS A 72 4.86 3.33 12.07
N ASN A 73 4.01 3.03 13.04
CA ASN A 73 3.19 1.82 13.04
C ASN A 73 2.10 1.81 11.93
N ALA A 74 1.53 0.63 11.70
CA ALA A 74 0.51 0.40 10.69
C ALA A 74 -0.70 1.36 10.77
N THR A 75 -1.22 1.66 11.96
CA THR A 75 -2.38 2.58 12.07
C THR A 75 -2.01 4.03 11.76
N VAL A 76 -0.76 4.44 12.02
CA VAL A 76 -0.24 5.75 11.61
C VAL A 76 -0.06 5.80 10.09
N ALA A 77 0.37 4.70 9.45
CA ALA A 77 0.43 4.59 8.00
C ALA A 77 -0.97 4.75 7.37
N LEU A 78 -1.98 4.09 7.93
CA LEU A 78 -3.37 4.22 7.48
C LEU A 78 -3.90 5.65 7.67
N ASP A 79 -3.60 6.29 8.81
CA ASP A 79 -3.93 7.69 9.07
C ASP A 79 -3.27 8.66 8.07
N ALA A 80 -2.04 8.37 7.64
CA ALA A 80 -1.31 9.18 6.65
C ALA A 80 -1.84 9.03 5.21
N GLY A 81 -2.64 7.99 4.96
CA GLY A 81 -3.30 7.77 3.68
C GLY A 81 -2.87 6.51 2.94
N LEU A 82 -1.97 5.69 3.50
CA LEU A 82 -1.66 4.38 2.92
C LEU A 82 -2.88 3.46 3.03
N ARG A 83 -3.08 2.59 2.04
CA ARG A 83 -4.21 1.63 1.99
C ARG A 83 -3.76 0.20 1.71
N LEU A 84 -2.46 -0.04 1.84
CA LEU A 84 -1.81 -1.34 1.76
C LEU A 84 -0.84 -1.49 2.93
N LEU A 85 -0.92 -2.63 3.61
CA LEU A 85 0.01 -3.02 4.67
C LEU A 85 0.50 -4.44 4.38
N GLN A 86 1.81 -4.63 4.33
CA GLN A 86 2.39 -5.97 4.21
C GLN A 86 3.05 -6.36 5.53
N ALA A 87 2.97 -7.63 5.95
CA ALA A 87 3.79 -8.14 7.06
C ALA A 87 4.13 -9.64 6.90
N GLN A 88 5.23 -10.07 7.51
CA GLN A 88 5.62 -11.48 7.58
C GLN A 88 5.02 -12.20 8.79
N VAL A 89 4.52 -13.42 8.57
CA VAL A 89 3.90 -14.28 9.59
C VAL A 89 4.69 -15.57 9.70
N HIS A 90 5.03 -15.91 10.94
CA HIS A 90 5.71 -17.15 11.32
C HIS A 90 4.92 -17.91 12.37
N LYS A 91 5.12 -19.24 12.40
CA LYS A 91 4.63 -20.12 13.46
C LYS A 91 5.69 -20.17 14.57
N SER A 92 5.38 -19.59 15.73
CA SER A 92 6.28 -19.61 16.90
C SER A 92 5.48 -19.66 18.18
N ASP A 93 5.96 -20.43 19.16
CA ASP A 93 5.36 -20.57 20.49
C ASP A 93 3.86 -20.92 20.45
N ASN A 94 3.49 -21.85 19.55
CA ASN A 94 2.10 -22.27 19.31
C ASN A 94 1.15 -21.12 18.89
N ALA A 95 1.69 -20.03 18.34
CA ALA A 95 0.93 -18.90 17.84
C ALA A 95 1.43 -18.46 16.45
N LEU A 96 0.60 -17.68 15.75
CA LEU A 96 1.04 -16.91 14.57
C LEU A 96 1.60 -15.57 15.05
N ARG A 97 2.89 -15.35 14.80
CA ARG A 97 3.64 -14.16 15.21
C ARG A 97 4.14 -13.39 14.00
N LEU A 98 4.28 -12.08 14.17
CA LEU A 98 4.87 -11.20 13.18
C LEU A 98 6.37 -11.16 13.42
N CYS A 99 7.13 -11.85 12.60
CA CYS A 99 8.58 -11.97 12.75
C CYS A 99 9.28 -11.62 11.43
N HIS A 100 10.27 -10.74 11.47
CA HIS A 100 11.02 -10.34 10.28
C HIS A 100 12.08 -11.41 10.01
N THR A 101 11.85 -12.29 9.03
CA THR A 101 12.67 -13.49 8.73
C THR A 101 12.67 -14.57 9.84
N SER A 102 12.82 -14.19 11.11
CA SER A 102 12.69 -15.06 12.28
C SER A 102 12.39 -14.25 13.54
N CYS A 103 11.76 -14.86 14.54
CA CYS A 103 11.39 -14.16 15.78
C CYS A 103 12.60 -13.80 16.65
N LYS A 104 13.79 -14.35 16.35
CA LYS A 104 15.04 -13.94 17.01
C LYS A 104 15.58 -12.62 16.46
N LEU A 105 15.31 -12.31 15.19
CA LEU A 105 15.81 -11.10 14.55
C LEU A 105 14.98 -9.88 14.95
N LEU A 106 13.67 -9.95 14.74
CA LEU A 106 12.74 -8.92 15.17
C LEU A 106 11.34 -9.52 15.27
N ASP A 107 10.78 -9.51 16.49
CA ASP A 107 9.46 -10.01 16.80
C ASP A 107 8.53 -8.84 17.16
N ALA A 108 7.55 -8.58 16.30
CA ALA A 108 6.56 -7.53 16.47
C ALA A 108 5.30 -8.00 17.24
N GLY A 109 5.32 -9.23 17.77
CA GLY A 109 4.25 -9.78 18.59
C GLY A 109 3.25 -10.65 17.82
N PRO A 110 2.17 -11.08 18.48
CA PRO A 110 1.13 -11.91 17.86
C PRO A 110 0.41 -11.21 16.71
N LEU A 111 0.19 -11.92 15.59
CA LEU A 111 -0.57 -11.44 14.44
C LEU A 111 -1.97 -10.92 14.85
N GLN A 112 -2.59 -11.59 15.82
CA GLN A 112 -3.91 -11.20 16.36
C GLN A 112 -3.93 -9.75 16.84
N ASN A 113 -2.89 -9.30 17.55
CA ASN A 113 -2.86 -7.97 18.16
C ASN A 113 -2.75 -6.88 17.09
N TRP A 114 -1.92 -7.12 16.07
CA TRP A 114 -1.75 -6.22 14.95
C TRP A 114 -3.04 -6.09 14.11
N LEU A 115 -3.70 -7.22 13.80
CA LEU A 115 -5.01 -7.21 13.13
C LEU A 115 -6.10 -6.56 13.98
N ALA A 116 -6.08 -6.73 15.30
CA ALA A 116 -7.04 -6.09 16.20
C ALA A 116 -6.88 -4.56 16.21
N ALA A 117 -5.64 -4.05 16.20
CA ALA A 117 -5.38 -2.63 16.08
C ALA A 117 -5.92 -2.06 14.75
N ILE A 118 -5.74 -2.78 13.64
CA ILE A 118 -6.29 -2.40 12.33
C ILE A 118 -7.82 -2.46 12.34
N ASN A 119 -8.44 -3.49 12.94
CA ASN A 119 -9.90 -3.58 13.10
C ASN A 119 -10.45 -2.35 13.85
N VAL A 120 -9.79 -1.94 14.94
CA VAL A 120 -10.17 -0.72 15.70
C VAL A 120 -10.05 0.52 14.83
N TRP A 121 -8.97 0.65 14.04
CA TRP A 121 -8.81 1.77 13.11
C TRP A 121 -9.91 1.77 12.04
N MET A 122 -10.18 0.62 11.41
CA MET A 122 -11.22 0.48 10.40
C MET A 122 -12.61 0.78 10.97
N ALA A 123 -12.91 0.38 12.21
CA ALA A 123 -14.17 0.72 12.87
C ALA A 123 -14.38 2.23 13.05
N LYS A 124 -13.30 2.99 13.27
CA LYS A 124 -13.32 4.46 13.40
C LYS A 124 -13.34 5.17 12.04
N ASN A 125 -12.96 4.49 10.96
CA ASN A 125 -12.86 5.03 9.61
C ASN A 125 -13.73 4.20 8.65
N PRO A 126 -15.06 4.43 8.64
CA PRO A 126 -16.01 3.56 7.92
C PRO A 126 -15.91 3.67 6.39
N ASN A 127 -15.37 4.76 5.85
CA ASN A 127 -15.27 5.01 4.42
C ASN A 127 -13.94 4.55 3.79
N GLU A 128 -13.25 3.63 4.46
CA GLU A 128 -11.91 3.20 4.06
C GLU A 128 -11.88 1.72 3.71
N VAL A 129 -11.24 1.41 2.58
CA VAL A 129 -10.94 0.06 2.10
C VAL A 129 -9.45 -0.22 2.29
N VAL A 130 -9.13 -1.21 3.10
CA VAL A 130 -7.74 -1.57 3.46
C VAL A 130 -7.34 -2.87 2.78
N THR A 131 -6.09 -2.92 2.32
CA THR A 131 -5.46 -4.13 1.79
C THR A 131 -4.39 -4.61 2.75
N ILE A 132 -4.39 -5.90 3.06
CA ILE A 132 -3.34 -6.56 3.84
C ILE A 132 -2.71 -7.66 2.98
N ILE A 133 -1.38 -7.72 2.97
CA ILE A 133 -0.61 -8.84 2.44
C ILE A 133 0.12 -9.51 3.59
N LEU A 134 -0.10 -10.81 3.80
CA LEU A 134 0.61 -11.62 4.78
C LEU A 134 1.58 -12.56 4.08
N VAL A 135 2.87 -12.35 4.27
CA VAL A 135 3.90 -13.29 3.84
C VAL A 135 3.90 -14.46 4.84
N ASN A 136 3.25 -15.55 4.48
CA ASN A 136 3.08 -16.74 5.34
C ASN A 136 4.31 -17.65 5.21
N SER A 137 5.39 -17.27 5.88
CA SER A 137 6.71 -17.89 5.75
C SER A 137 6.71 -19.38 6.10
N ASP A 138 5.90 -19.79 7.08
CA ASP A 138 5.87 -21.16 7.59
C ASP A 138 4.64 -21.95 7.13
N SER A 139 3.96 -21.50 6.07
CA SER A 139 2.79 -22.18 5.48
C SER A 139 1.70 -22.52 6.51
N ALA A 140 1.38 -21.58 7.40
CA ALA A 140 0.22 -21.71 8.29
C ALA A 140 -1.04 -21.99 7.48
N SER A 141 -1.86 -22.91 7.95
CA SER A 141 -3.07 -23.32 7.24
C SER A 141 -4.11 -22.19 7.20
N ALA A 142 -5.01 -22.26 6.22
CA ALA A 142 -6.13 -21.34 6.12
C ALA A 142 -6.98 -21.31 7.40
N SER A 143 -7.15 -22.46 8.07
CA SER A 143 -7.85 -22.57 9.36
C SER A 143 -7.14 -21.83 10.51
N GLU A 144 -5.81 -21.91 10.60
CA GLU A 144 -5.02 -21.23 11.64
C GLU A 144 -5.08 -19.71 11.47
N LEU A 145 -4.88 -19.23 10.23
CA LEU A 145 -5.00 -17.81 9.86
C LEU A 145 -6.43 -17.31 10.09
N GLY A 146 -7.43 -18.07 9.61
CA GLY A 146 -8.85 -17.82 9.79
C GLY A 146 -9.24 -17.58 11.23
N ALA A 147 -8.80 -18.47 12.13
CA ALA A 147 -9.07 -18.36 13.55
C ALA A 147 -8.47 -17.07 14.15
N VAL A 148 -7.28 -16.64 13.71
CA VAL A 148 -6.67 -15.37 14.15
C VAL A 148 -7.45 -14.16 13.62
N PHE A 149 -7.90 -14.18 12.36
CA PHE A 149 -8.75 -13.13 11.77
C PHE A 149 -10.13 -13.02 12.43
N GLN A 150 -10.70 -14.14 12.86
CA GLN A 150 -11.94 -14.17 13.62
C GLN A 150 -11.74 -13.58 15.02
N ARG A 151 -10.71 -14.02 15.76
CA ARG A 151 -10.41 -13.53 17.11
C ARG A 151 -10.02 -12.05 17.16
N SER A 152 -9.36 -11.52 16.12
CA SER A 152 -9.07 -10.08 16.04
C SER A 152 -10.31 -9.24 15.71
N GLY A 153 -11.39 -9.88 15.26
CA GLY A 153 -12.63 -9.25 14.82
C GLY A 153 -12.56 -8.58 13.45
N ILE A 154 -11.43 -8.68 12.73
CA ILE A 154 -11.25 -8.01 11.42
C ILE A 154 -11.94 -8.76 10.27
N SER A 155 -12.14 -10.07 10.42
CA SER A 155 -12.76 -10.95 9.39
C SER A 155 -14.12 -10.46 8.88
N LYS A 156 -14.90 -9.77 9.71
CA LYS A 156 -16.20 -9.18 9.32
C LYS A 156 -16.13 -8.16 8.19
N TYR A 157 -14.93 -7.65 7.87
CA TYR A 157 -14.71 -6.74 6.74
C TYR A 157 -14.23 -7.45 5.48
N GLY A 158 -13.98 -8.76 5.53
CA GLY A 158 -13.32 -9.51 4.46
C GLY A 158 -14.11 -9.48 3.14
N TYR A 159 -13.48 -8.98 2.09
CA TYR A 159 -13.97 -9.09 0.72
C TYR A 159 -13.73 -10.51 0.19
N THR A 160 -14.78 -11.09 -0.39
CA THR A 160 -14.74 -12.40 -1.05
C THR A 160 -15.07 -12.21 -2.54
N PRO A 161 -14.12 -12.45 -3.45
CA PRO A 161 -14.40 -12.46 -4.88
C PRO A 161 -15.33 -13.62 -5.25
N ALA A 162 -16.02 -13.51 -6.39
CA ALA A 162 -16.91 -14.57 -6.88
C ALA A 162 -16.19 -15.89 -7.24
N GLY A 163 -14.87 -15.85 -7.46
CA GLY A 163 -14.05 -17.01 -7.77
C GLY A 163 -12.72 -16.97 -7.02
N SER A 164 -11.89 -17.99 -7.20
CA SER A 164 -10.61 -18.16 -6.49
C SER A 164 -9.37 -17.79 -7.33
N THR A 165 -9.55 -17.01 -8.40
CA THR A 165 -8.51 -16.63 -9.38
C THR A 165 -8.63 -15.17 -9.78
N ALA A 166 -7.60 -14.64 -10.44
CA ALA A 166 -7.56 -13.29 -11.01
C ALA A 166 -8.84 -12.96 -11.79
N THR A 167 -9.32 -11.72 -11.61
CA THR A 167 -10.58 -11.25 -12.17
C THR A 167 -10.54 -9.75 -12.44
N GLY A 168 -11.14 -9.32 -13.54
CA GLY A 168 -11.35 -7.91 -13.85
C GLY A 168 -12.58 -7.31 -13.13
N ASN A 169 -13.44 -8.16 -12.57
CA ASN A 169 -14.72 -7.77 -11.99
C ASN A 169 -14.56 -7.41 -10.51
N TRP A 170 -14.00 -6.23 -10.24
CA TRP A 170 -13.92 -5.68 -8.89
C TRP A 170 -15.00 -4.63 -8.63
N PRO A 171 -15.61 -4.62 -7.44
CA PRO A 171 -16.53 -3.56 -7.05
C PRO A 171 -15.81 -2.21 -6.95
N THR A 172 -16.60 -1.13 -6.98
CA THR A 172 -16.11 0.20 -6.63
C THR A 172 -15.82 0.30 -5.14
N LEU A 173 -15.00 1.26 -4.72
CA LEU A 173 -14.77 1.50 -3.28
C LEU A 173 -16.08 1.76 -2.55
N GLN A 174 -16.99 2.56 -3.11
CA GLN A 174 -18.28 2.85 -2.49
C GLN A 174 -19.12 1.58 -2.30
N THR A 175 -19.11 0.66 -3.27
CA THR A 175 -19.81 -0.62 -3.14
C THR A 175 -19.23 -1.47 -2.01
N MET A 176 -17.89 -1.57 -1.93
CA MET A 176 -17.22 -2.29 -0.84
C MET A 176 -17.52 -1.69 0.54
N ILE A 177 -17.55 -0.36 0.63
CA ILE A 177 -17.89 0.38 1.85
C ILE A 177 -19.35 0.12 2.24
N ASN A 178 -20.29 0.26 1.31
CA ASN A 178 -21.72 0.06 1.57
C ASN A 178 -22.03 -1.38 2.00
N GLN A 179 -21.33 -2.36 1.44
CA GLN A 179 -21.46 -3.78 1.80
C GLN A 179 -20.63 -4.17 3.03
N ASN A 180 -19.85 -3.23 3.57
CA ASN A 180 -18.90 -3.44 4.66
C ASN A 180 -17.86 -4.56 4.37
N THR A 181 -17.60 -4.87 3.10
CA THR A 181 -16.56 -5.81 2.63
C THR A 181 -15.30 -5.04 2.23
N ARG A 182 -14.77 -4.29 3.20
CA ARG A 182 -13.74 -3.25 3.01
C ARG A 182 -12.34 -3.66 3.45
N LEU A 183 -12.08 -4.96 3.56
CA LEU A 183 -10.75 -5.54 3.75
C LEU A 183 -10.44 -6.53 2.63
N VAL A 184 -9.38 -6.30 1.86
CA VAL A 184 -8.82 -7.29 0.92
C VAL A 184 -7.59 -7.91 1.59
N SER A 185 -7.56 -9.24 1.71
CA SER A 185 -6.47 -9.95 2.43
C SER A 185 -5.82 -10.99 1.53
N TYR A 186 -4.58 -10.73 1.13
CA TYR A 186 -3.74 -11.68 0.42
C TYR A 186 -2.81 -12.41 1.37
N VAL A 187 -2.53 -13.68 1.07
CA VAL A 187 -1.64 -14.52 1.86
C VAL A 187 -0.75 -15.33 0.90
N THR A 188 0.58 -15.20 1.01
CA THR A 188 1.50 -16.08 0.28
C THR A 188 1.41 -17.51 0.81
N ASN A 189 1.92 -18.51 0.08
CA ASN A 189 2.00 -19.92 0.52
C ASN A 189 0.68 -20.51 1.09
N ALA A 190 -0.46 -19.92 0.74
CA ALA A 190 -1.78 -20.35 1.16
C ALA A 190 -2.49 -21.06 -0.01
N LYS A 191 -3.45 -21.93 0.33
CA LYS A 191 -4.39 -22.50 -0.63
C LYS A 191 -5.77 -21.92 -0.35
N TYR A 192 -6.57 -21.77 -1.40
CA TYR A 192 -7.96 -21.35 -1.24
C TYR A 192 -8.71 -22.35 -0.37
N ASP A 193 -9.48 -21.83 0.59
CA ASP A 193 -10.33 -22.61 1.48
C ASP A 193 -11.67 -21.89 1.64
N SER A 194 -12.75 -22.57 1.28
CA SER A 194 -14.11 -22.05 1.34
C SER A 194 -14.61 -21.71 2.75
N SER A 195 -13.95 -22.22 3.81
CA SER A 195 -14.28 -21.88 5.19
C SER A 195 -13.80 -20.46 5.59
N VAL A 196 -12.84 -19.90 4.85
CA VAL A 196 -12.27 -18.56 5.07
C VAL A 196 -12.07 -17.84 3.73
N PRO A 197 -13.15 -17.64 2.95
CA PRO A 197 -13.05 -17.28 1.53
C PRO A 197 -12.53 -15.85 1.27
N TYR A 198 -12.38 -15.06 2.33
CA TYR A 198 -11.77 -13.72 2.33
C TYR A 198 -10.23 -13.76 2.48
N LEU A 199 -9.61 -14.92 2.73
CA LEU A 199 -8.16 -15.11 2.71
C LEU A 199 -7.75 -15.58 1.32
N LEU A 200 -7.29 -14.63 0.51
CA LEU A 200 -6.98 -14.83 -0.90
C LEU A 200 -5.54 -15.34 -1.04
N PRO A 201 -5.29 -16.51 -1.66
CA PRO A 201 -3.93 -16.89 -2.03
C PRO A 201 -3.34 -15.83 -2.96
N GLU A 202 -2.30 -15.14 -2.52
CA GLU A 202 -1.80 -13.93 -3.19
C GLU A 202 -1.57 -14.14 -4.69
N PHE A 203 -0.81 -15.18 -5.02
CA PHE A 203 -0.40 -15.49 -6.39
C PHE A 203 -1.50 -16.08 -7.28
N ASN A 204 -2.74 -16.20 -6.78
CA ASN A 204 -3.89 -16.42 -7.65
C ASN A 204 -4.43 -15.11 -8.23
N TYR A 205 -4.06 -13.96 -7.67
CA TYR A 205 -4.62 -12.63 -8.02
C TYR A 205 -3.56 -11.58 -8.30
N VAL A 206 -2.38 -11.72 -7.72
CA VAL A 206 -1.32 -10.72 -7.73
C VAL A 206 -0.08 -11.29 -8.39
N PHE A 207 0.59 -10.46 -9.20
CA PHE A 207 1.98 -10.68 -9.60
C PHE A 207 2.84 -9.53 -9.09
N GLU A 208 4.14 -9.75 -8.95
CA GLU A 208 5.03 -8.71 -8.40
C GLU A 208 6.41 -8.66 -9.05
N THR A 209 7.04 -7.49 -8.92
CA THR A 209 8.44 -7.24 -9.31
C THR A 209 9.43 -7.86 -8.33
N PRO A 210 10.72 -8.01 -8.68
CA PRO A 210 11.75 -8.44 -7.73
C PRO A 210 11.75 -7.58 -6.46
N PHE A 211 11.92 -8.23 -5.30
CA PHE A 211 11.98 -7.55 -4.00
C PHE A 211 13.41 -7.37 -3.47
N GLU A 212 14.37 -8.22 -3.87
CA GLU A 212 15.77 -8.14 -3.43
C GLU A 212 16.61 -7.15 -4.27
N VAL A 213 16.31 -5.86 -4.17
CA VAL A 213 17.03 -4.81 -4.92
C VAL A 213 18.18 -4.23 -4.10
N THR A 214 19.43 -4.31 -4.60
CA THR A 214 20.63 -3.83 -3.90
C THR A 214 21.31 -2.64 -4.57
N SER A 215 20.85 -2.22 -5.76
CA SER A 215 21.38 -1.09 -6.53
C SER A 215 20.24 -0.16 -6.98
N LEU A 216 20.54 1.13 -7.20
CA LEU A 216 19.52 2.12 -7.61
C LEU A 216 18.97 1.85 -9.02
N ASP A 217 19.76 1.22 -9.88
CA ASP A 217 19.38 0.78 -11.23
C ASP A 217 18.74 -0.62 -11.27
N GLY A 218 18.59 -1.28 -10.11
CA GLY A 218 18.00 -2.62 -10.03
C GLY A 218 16.47 -2.64 -10.09
N PHE A 219 15.80 -1.49 -9.86
CA PHE A 219 14.34 -1.40 -9.96
C PHE A 219 13.89 -1.57 -11.42
N ASN A 220 13.10 -2.61 -11.66
CA ASN A 220 12.63 -2.99 -12.98
C ASN A 220 11.23 -3.59 -12.92
N CYS A 221 10.59 -3.71 -14.08
CA CYS A 221 9.18 -4.07 -14.21
C CYS A 221 8.97 -5.54 -14.60
N SER A 222 10.01 -6.36 -14.54
CA SER A 222 9.89 -7.79 -14.81
C SER A 222 8.99 -8.46 -13.77
N LEU A 223 8.18 -9.42 -14.20
CA LEU A 223 7.43 -10.27 -13.29
C LEU A 223 8.41 -11.26 -12.64
N ASP A 224 8.55 -11.19 -11.31
CA ASP A 224 9.36 -12.12 -10.54
C ASP A 224 8.54 -13.26 -9.94
N ARG A 225 7.37 -12.93 -9.36
CA ARG A 225 6.45 -13.92 -8.78
C ARG A 225 5.01 -13.68 -9.23
N PRO A 226 4.21 -14.75 -9.40
CA PRO A 226 4.61 -16.16 -9.39
C PRO A 226 5.34 -16.58 -10.67
N LYS A 227 6.37 -17.43 -10.55
CA LYS A 227 7.17 -17.94 -11.68
C LYS A 227 6.34 -18.63 -12.77
N ALA A 228 5.18 -19.18 -12.41
CA ALA A 228 4.26 -19.84 -13.35
C ALA A 228 3.69 -18.90 -14.42
N LEU A 229 3.70 -17.58 -14.21
CA LEU A 229 3.23 -16.59 -15.19
C LEU A 229 4.32 -16.14 -16.17
N GLY A 230 5.53 -16.70 -16.07
CA GLY A 230 6.68 -16.26 -16.87
C GLY A 230 7.30 -14.98 -16.31
N THR A 231 7.75 -14.08 -17.19
CA THR A 231 8.45 -12.84 -16.80
C THR A 231 7.76 -11.56 -17.29
N SER A 232 6.67 -11.67 -18.05
CA SER A 232 5.98 -10.52 -18.65
C SER A 232 4.84 -10.02 -17.76
N GLY A 233 5.02 -8.85 -17.15
CA GLY A 233 3.95 -8.19 -16.39
C GLY A 233 2.74 -7.81 -17.27
N ALA A 234 2.97 -7.38 -18.52
CA ALA A 234 1.91 -7.09 -19.48
C ALA A 234 1.01 -8.31 -19.76
N SER A 235 1.60 -9.50 -19.88
CA SER A 235 0.85 -10.75 -20.03
C SER A 235 0.00 -11.05 -18.80
N ALA A 236 0.54 -10.87 -17.59
CA ALA A 236 -0.22 -11.08 -16.35
C ALA A 236 -1.38 -10.08 -16.19
N VAL A 237 -1.16 -8.81 -16.53
CA VAL A 237 -2.22 -7.78 -16.57
C VAL A 237 -3.33 -8.17 -17.55
N SER A 238 -3.00 -8.68 -18.74
CA SER A 238 -4.01 -9.14 -19.72
C SER A 238 -4.85 -10.32 -19.22
N GLN A 239 -4.36 -11.05 -18.23
CA GLN A 239 -5.05 -12.14 -17.53
C GLN A 239 -5.76 -11.67 -16.24
N ASN A 240 -5.89 -10.35 -16.06
CA ASN A 240 -6.51 -9.68 -14.91
C ASN A 240 -5.78 -9.79 -13.57
N TYR A 241 -4.49 -10.13 -13.57
CA TYR A 241 -3.70 -10.04 -12.34
C TYR A 241 -3.50 -8.58 -11.93
N LEU A 242 -3.54 -8.33 -10.64
CA LEU A 242 -3.14 -7.05 -10.05
C LEU A 242 -1.62 -7.03 -9.89
N SER A 243 -1.02 -5.89 -10.17
CA SER A 243 0.42 -5.72 -10.07
C SER A 243 0.85 -5.22 -8.69
N LEU A 244 1.93 -5.78 -8.16
CA LEU A 244 2.61 -5.32 -6.95
C LEU A 244 4.04 -4.90 -7.29
N VAL A 245 4.34 -3.63 -7.05
CA VAL A 245 5.68 -3.07 -7.21
C VAL A 245 6.37 -3.07 -5.86
N ASN A 246 7.41 -3.88 -5.74
CA ASN A 246 8.36 -3.83 -4.63
C ASN A 246 9.37 -2.71 -4.90
N HIS A 247 9.31 -1.62 -4.14
CA HIS A 247 10.19 -0.47 -4.31
C HIS A 247 10.85 -0.07 -2.98
N PHE A 248 11.75 -0.92 -2.54
CA PHE A 248 12.62 -0.71 -1.39
C PHE A 248 14.00 -1.27 -1.74
N LYS A 249 15.05 -0.62 -1.23
CA LYS A 249 16.43 -0.98 -1.54
C LYS A 249 17.10 -1.53 -0.28
N TYR A 250 17.83 -2.63 -0.45
CA TYR A 250 18.71 -3.16 0.57
C TYR A 250 20.14 -2.63 0.43
N GLN A 251 20.82 -2.57 1.57
CA GLN A 251 22.27 -2.51 1.65
C GLN A 251 22.79 -3.78 2.30
N GLN A 252 23.98 -4.21 1.86
CA GLN A 252 24.63 -5.41 2.38
C GLN A 252 25.60 -5.02 3.50
N LEU A 253 25.38 -5.60 4.67
CA LEU A 253 26.28 -5.51 5.81
C LEU A 253 27.31 -6.65 5.77
N LEU A 254 28.17 -6.69 6.80
CA LEU A 254 29.13 -7.78 6.99
C LEU A 254 28.43 -9.15 6.97
N ALA A 255 29.13 -10.16 6.44
CA ALA A 255 28.64 -11.53 6.29
C ALA A 255 27.39 -11.69 5.40
N GLY A 256 27.06 -10.70 4.56
CA GLY A 256 25.99 -10.83 3.56
C GLY A 256 24.58 -10.53 4.07
N VAL A 257 24.44 -9.99 5.27
CA VAL A 257 23.14 -9.60 5.82
C VAL A 257 22.59 -8.40 5.06
N LEU A 258 21.38 -8.52 4.51
CA LEU A 258 20.67 -7.43 3.86
C LEU A 258 19.80 -6.69 4.88
N VAL A 259 19.88 -5.35 4.89
CA VAL A 259 19.01 -4.48 5.68
C VAL A 259 18.48 -3.33 4.83
N PRO A 260 17.35 -2.71 5.19
CA PRO A 260 16.87 -1.52 4.50
C PRO A 260 17.94 -0.42 4.42
N ASP A 261 18.17 0.09 3.21
CA ASP A 261 19.17 1.13 2.92
C ASP A 261 18.61 2.53 3.25
N THR A 262 18.74 2.91 4.52
CA THR A 262 18.25 4.21 5.00
C THR A 262 19.01 5.40 4.43
N ASP A 263 20.24 5.20 3.94
CA ASP A 263 21.08 6.28 3.39
C ASP A 263 20.60 6.71 2.00
N LYS A 264 19.73 5.92 1.36
CA LYS A 264 19.18 6.19 0.03
C LYS A 264 17.71 6.57 0.01
N LEU A 265 17.07 6.75 1.17
CA LEU A 265 15.63 7.08 1.23
C LEU A 265 15.30 8.39 0.50
N SER A 266 16.20 9.38 0.52
CA SER A 266 16.04 10.64 -0.21
C SER A 266 15.91 10.47 -1.74
N ILE A 267 16.39 9.35 -2.26
CA ILE A 267 16.31 8.98 -3.69
C ILE A 267 15.18 7.97 -3.86
N VAL A 268 15.23 6.85 -3.14
CA VAL A 268 14.33 5.70 -3.33
C VAL A 268 12.87 6.10 -3.10
N ASN A 269 12.55 6.83 -2.03
CA ASN A 269 11.15 7.20 -1.76
C ASN A 269 10.68 8.43 -2.54
N SER A 270 11.56 9.04 -3.36
CA SER A 270 11.23 10.25 -4.11
C SER A 270 10.14 9.99 -5.16
N PRO A 271 9.07 10.80 -5.20
CA PRO A 271 8.01 10.67 -6.20
C PRO A 271 8.41 11.19 -7.59
N GLU A 272 9.63 11.72 -7.73
CA GLU A 272 10.13 12.31 -8.97
C GLU A 272 10.38 11.26 -10.06
N THR A 273 10.23 11.65 -11.33
CA THR A 273 10.24 10.70 -12.47
C THR A 273 11.48 10.78 -13.36
N SER A 274 12.60 11.31 -12.85
CA SER A 274 13.77 11.66 -13.69
C SER A 274 15.09 11.06 -13.23
N THR A 275 15.22 10.66 -11.96
CA THR A 275 16.47 10.12 -11.41
C THR A 275 16.37 8.61 -11.21
N THR A 276 17.43 7.89 -11.59
CA THR A 276 17.58 6.46 -11.33
C THR A 276 17.42 6.17 -9.84
N GLY A 277 16.57 5.19 -9.52
CA GLY A 277 16.25 4.82 -8.15
C GLY A 277 14.96 5.43 -7.62
N ASN A 278 14.44 6.51 -8.20
CA ASN A 278 13.21 7.14 -7.71
C ASN A 278 11.98 6.24 -7.90
N LEU A 279 11.10 6.26 -6.91
CA LEU A 279 9.80 5.62 -6.96
C LEU A 279 8.98 6.08 -8.16
N GLY A 280 8.89 7.40 -8.39
CA GLY A 280 8.12 7.96 -9.50
C GLY A 280 8.58 7.43 -10.86
N LEU A 281 9.90 7.32 -11.07
CA LEU A 281 10.46 6.79 -12.31
C LEU A 281 10.15 5.30 -12.47
N HIS A 282 10.30 4.51 -11.41
CA HIS A 282 9.99 3.07 -11.43
C HIS A 282 8.53 2.84 -11.82
N LEU A 283 7.59 3.53 -11.17
CA LEU A 283 6.17 3.36 -11.45
C LEU A 283 5.78 3.83 -12.86
N LYS A 284 6.38 4.93 -13.35
CA LYS A 284 6.18 5.41 -14.72
C LYS A 284 6.65 4.39 -15.75
N ASN A 285 7.82 3.77 -15.52
CA ASN A 285 8.35 2.73 -16.40
C ASN A 285 7.42 1.52 -16.44
N CYS A 286 6.96 1.05 -15.27
CA CYS A 286 6.08 -0.13 -15.20
C CYS A 286 4.70 0.16 -15.78
N GLN A 287 4.17 1.38 -15.59
CA GLN A 287 2.95 1.80 -16.27
C GLN A 287 3.08 1.72 -17.80
N SER A 288 4.22 2.16 -18.34
CA SER A 288 4.49 2.11 -19.78
C SER A 288 4.69 0.68 -20.28
N GLU A 289 5.44 -0.15 -19.55
CA GLU A 289 5.77 -1.52 -19.96
C GLU A 289 4.56 -2.46 -19.88
N TRP A 290 3.76 -2.34 -18.82
CA TRP A 290 2.59 -3.19 -18.61
C TRP A 290 1.35 -2.70 -19.37
N GLY A 291 1.36 -1.46 -19.87
CA GLY A 291 0.19 -0.83 -20.48
C GLY A 291 -0.95 -0.56 -19.49
N ALA A 292 -0.67 -0.63 -18.19
CA ALA A 292 -1.62 -0.43 -17.10
C ALA A 292 -0.91 0.15 -15.89
N ARG A 293 -1.61 0.97 -15.10
CA ARG A 293 -1.04 1.52 -13.85
C ARG A 293 -0.74 0.40 -12.84
N PRO A 294 0.34 0.52 -12.05
CA PRO A 294 0.56 -0.34 -10.90
C PRO A 294 -0.60 -0.32 -9.91
N ASN A 295 -0.98 -1.48 -9.36
CA ASN A 295 -2.09 -1.59 -8.39
C ASN A 295 -1.61 -1.42 -6.95
N TYR A 296 -0.54 -2.11 -6.58
CA TYR A 296 0.04 -2.10 -5.24
C TYR A 296 1.48 -1.62 -5.32
N VAL A 297 1.89 -0.83 -4.34
CA VAL A 297 3.26 -0.31 -4.26
C VAL A 297 3.71 -0.38 -2.82
N LEU A 298 4.83 -1.06 -2.57
CA LEU A 298 5.41 -1.19 -1.24
C LEU A 298 6.72 -0.41 -1.15
N VAL A 299 6.88 0.36 -0.07
CA VAL A 299 8.11 1.10 0.26
C VAL A 299 8.50 0.87 1.72
N ASP A 300 9.80 0.96 2.00
CA ASP A 300 10.33 1.09 3.36
C ASP A 300 10.30 2.57 3.79
N PHE A 301 10.10 2.83 5.08
CA PHE A 301 10.06 4.16 5.70
C PHE A 301 9.17 5.15 4.96
N TRP A 302 7.91 4.76 4.73
CA TRP A 302 6.94 5.50 3.92
C TRP A 302 6.77 6.98 4.32
N ASN A 303 7.14 7.36 5.54
CA ASN A 303 7.07 8.72 6.06
C ASN A 303 8.26 9.60 5.65
N GLN A 304 9.14 9.14 4.76
CA GLN A 304 10.27 9.91 4.19
C GLN A 304 10.00 10.22 2.72
N GLU A 305 10.30 11.45 2.27
CA GLU A 305 10.20 11.93 0.87
C GLU A 305 8.82 11.91 0.18
N ASN A 306 7.73 11.64 0.91
CA ASN A 306 6.36 11.67 0.37
C ASN A 306 6.11 10.72 -0.84
N PRO A 307 6.35 9.41 -0.71
CA PRO A 307 6.09 8.42 -1.77
C PRO A 307 4.60 8.34 -2.15
N LEU A 308 3.70 8.77 -1.25
CA LEU A 308 2.26 8.81 -1.51
C LEU A 308 1.90 9.72 -2.70
N ALA A 309 2.68 10.79 -2.94
CA ALA A 309 2.48 11.66 -4.09
C ALA A 309 2.62 10.92 -5.43
N ALA A 310 3.44 9.87 -5.52
CA ALA A 310 3.57 9.06 -6.73
C ALA A 310 2.29 8.26 -7.02
N ALA A 311 1.65 7.70 -5.98
CA ALA A 311 0.35 7.03 -6.13
C ALA A 311 -0.76 8.03 -6.47
N ASP A 312 -0.74 9.23 -5.89
CA ASP A 312 -1.72 10.28 -6.19
C ASP A 312 -1.66 10.72 -7.65
N ALA A 313 -0.45 10.89 -8.18
CA ALA A 313 -0.23 11.21 -9.59
C ALA A 313 -0.79 10.11 -10.51
N LEU A 314 -0.54 8.83 -10.21
CA LEU A 314 -1.09 7.70 -10.99
C LEU A 314 -2.61 7.57 -10.89
N ASN A 315 -3.16 7.91 -9.73
CA ASN A 315 -4.59 7.97 -9.51
C ASN A 315 -5.20 9.26 -10.11
N GLY A 316 -4.42 10.27 -10.49
CA GLY A 316 -4.96 11.55 -10.96
C GLY A 316 -5.90 12.20 -9.94
N VAL A 317 -5.53 12.17 -8.66
CA VAL A 317 -6.30 12.78 -7.55
C VAL A 317 -5.58 14.02 -7.03
N SER A 318 -6.36 15.06 -6.75
CA SER A 318 -5.89 16.32 -6.15
C SER A 318 -6.84 16.87 -5.07
N ASP A 319 -8.01 16.24 -4.93
CA ASP A 319 -9.08 16.54 -3.97
C ASP A 319 -8.92 15.73 -2.69
N PHE A 320 -7.79 15.92 -2.00
CA PHE A 320 -7.44 15.15 -0.81
C PHE A 320 -8.33 15.47 0.39
N ALA A 321 -8.80 14.44 1.08
CA ALA A 321 -9.58 14.56 2.31
C ALA A 321 -9.31 13.36 3.24
N GLY A 322 -9.18 13.62 4.56
CA GLY A 322 -9.05 12.57 5.58
C GLY A 322 -7.63 12.13 5.94
N ARG A 323 -6.60 12.61 5.23
CA ARG A 323 -5.20 12.34 5.59
C ARG A 323 -4.78 13.15 6.80
N LYS A 324 -4.15 12.51 7.77
CA LYS A 324 -3.42 13.20 8.84
C LYS A 324 -2.01 13.47 8.35
N ILE A 325 -1.56 14.71 8.48
CA ILE A 325 -0.19 15.09 8.09
C ILE A 325 0.78 14.44 9.09
N THR A 326 1.61 13.52 8.60
CA THR A 326 2.67 12.87 9.38
C THR A 326 4.04 13.28 8.85
N THR A 327 4.28 14.58 8.65
CA THR A 327 5.63 15.08 8.34
C THR A 327 6.42 15.24 9.63
N GLU A 328 7.53 14.52 9.76
CA GLU A 328 8.74 15.16 10.25
C GLU A 328 9.41 15.76 9.02
N ALA A 329 9.19 17.06 8.80
CA ALA A 329 10.05 17.79 7.89
C ALA A 329 11.47 17.66 8.44
N THR A 330 12.37 17.03 7.68
CA THR A 330 13.79 16.96 8.00
C THR A 330 14.35 18.38 7.98
N SER A 331 14.33 19.06 9.13
CA SER A 331 15.28 20.13 9.39
C SER A 331 16.67 19.51 9.30
N LYS A 332 17.46 19.94 8.33
CA LYS A 332 18.88 19.62 8.19
C LYS A 332 19.58 19.71 9.56
N ALA A 333 19.88 18.57 10.15
CA ALA A 333 20.85 18.43 11.22
C ALA A 333 21.78 17.28 10.84
N THR A 334 22.58 17.51 9.80
CA THR A 334 23.84 16.81 9.66
C THR A 334 24.75 17.34 10.75
N GLU A 335 25.03 16.53 11.76
CA GLU A 335 26.39 16.17 12.19
C GLU A 335 26.32 15.37 13.50
N GLN A 336 27.24 14.40 13.61
CA GLN A 336 27.68 13.79 14.88
C GLN A 336 26.94 12.54 15.39
N PHE A 337 26.91 11.45 14.60
CA PHE A 337 26.71 10.09 15.15
C PHE A 337 27.69 9.03 14.61
N GLN A 338 28.92 9.43 14.26
CA GLN A 338 29.99 8.47 13.92
C GLN A 338 30.70 7.83 15.14
N GLY A 339 30.28 8.14 16.37
CA GLY A 339 31.00 7.74 17.59
C GLY A 339 30.50 6.49 18.32
N MET A 340 29.24 6.06 18.15
CA MET A 340 28.63 5.04 19.04
C MET A 340 28.22 3.72 18.36
N ALA A 341 28.28 3.62 17.03
CA ALA A 341 27.90 2.40 16.32
C ALA A 341 28.94 1.24 16.43
N LYS A 342 30.14 1.50 16.95
CA LYS A 342 31.19 0.48 17.12
C LYS A 342 31.00 -0.40 18.37
N GLY A 343 30.15 0.00 19.33
CA GLY A 343 29.92 -0.75 20.56
C GLY A 343 28.88 -1.87 20.46
N ALA A 344 27.89 -1.73 19.58
CA ALA A 344 26.80 -2.72 19.41
C ALA A 344 27.12 -3.82 18.38
N LEU A 345 28.14 -3.62 17.54
CA LEU A 345 28.53 -4.57 16.49
C LEU A 345 29.23 -5.84 17.06
N LEU A 346 29.71 -5.78 18.30
CA LEU A 346 30.35 -6.93 18.96
C LEU A 346 29.34 -7.94 19.54
N ALA A 347 28.07 -7.56 19.71
CA ALA A 347 27.02 -8.48 20.14
C ALA A 347 26.39 -9.27 18.96
N PHE A 348 26.41 -8.70 17.75
CA PHE A 348 25.83 -9.34 16.55
C PHE A 348 26.69 -10.48 15.99
N CYS A 349 28.01 -10.43 16.15
CA CYS A 349 28.89 -11.49 15.64
C CYS A 349 28.92 -12.76 16.51
N ALA A 350 28.50 -12.69 17.79
CA ALA A 350 28.55 -13.85 18.68
C ALA A 350 27.35 -14.81 18.52
N ALA A 351 26.19 -14.32 18.06
CA ALA A 351 24.99 -15.15 17.93
C ALA A 351 24.90 -15.93 16.61
N ALA A 352 25.59 -15.48 15.55
CA ALA A 352 25.58 -16.12 14.24
C ALA A 352 26.70 -17.16 14.02
N LEU A 353 27.70 -17.22 14.91
CA LEU A 353 28.84 -18.14 14.81
C LEU A 353 28.73 -19.41 15.68
N LEU A 354 27.60 -19.61 16.37
CA LEU A 354 27.33 -20.81 17.18
C LEU A 354 26.27 -21.75 16.57
N ILE A 355 25.88 -21.54 15.31
CA ILE A 355 24.93 -22.40 14.58
C ILE A 355 25.45 -22.72 13.18
N LEU A 356 26.69 -23.23 13.11
CA LEU A 356 27.17 -24.05 12.00
C LEU A 356 27.75 -25.35 12.56
#